data_AF-A0A846GP93-F1
#
_entry.id   AF-A0A846GP93-F1
#
_cell.length_a   1.000
_cell.length_b   1.000
_cell.length_c   1.000
_cell.angle_alpha   90.00
_cell.angle_beta   90.00
_cell.angle_gamma   90.00
#
_symmetry.space_group_name_H-M   'P 1'
#
loop_
_entity.id
_entity.type
_entity.pdbx_description
1 polymer ?
#
loop_
_entity_poly.entity_id
_entity_poly.type
_entity_poly.pdbx_seq_one_letter_code
_entity_poly.pdbx_strand_id
1 'polypeptide(L)' 'MSNKIRLEAIRHQVAIAGQVKDDQTQQVIPGAVVEIADMPDSFKSKLDLLAGLYGDDWEKRVERPDRTRTRVDGYFY' A
#
# COMPACT_ATOMS: atom_id res chain seq x y z
N MET A 1 -23.87 -41.17 0.72
CA MET A 1 -22.93 -40.31 -0.03
C MET A 1 -22.66 -39.06 0.81
N SER A 2 -21.42 -38.83 1.23
CA SER A 2 -21.06 -37.74 2.15
C SER A 2 -21.24 -36.36 1.52
N ASN A 3 -21.98 -35.49 2.19
CA ASN A 3 -22.10 -34.08 1.85
C ASN A 3 -20.80 -33.37 2.27
N LYS A 4 -19.99 -32.95 1.29
CA LYS A 4 -18.74 -32.21 1.56
C LYS A 4 -19.09 -30.74 1.74
N ILE A 5 -18.92 -30.23 2.95
CA ILE A 5 -19.00 -28.78 3.25
C ILE A 5 -17.87 -28.09 2.48
N ARG A 6 -18.22 -27.19 1.56
CA ARG A 6 -17.28 -26.34 0.84
C ARG A 6 -16.90 -25.19 1.76
N LEU A 7 -15.69 -25.24 2.32
CA LEU A 7 -15.11 -24.12 3.08
C LEU A 7 -14.56 -23.11 2.06
N GLU A 8 -15.32 -22.09 1.73
CA GLU A 8 -14.85 -20.97 0.91
C GLU A 8 -14.27 -19.89 1.83
N ALA A 9 -13.02 -19.48 1.57
CA ALA A 9 -12.37 -18.44 2.35
C ALA A 9 -12.97 -17.06 2.03
N ILE A 10 -13.62 -16.43 3.00
CA ILE A 10 -14.15 -15.07 2.85
C ILE A 10 -13.00 -14.08 2.97
N ARG A 11 -12.54 -13.53 1.84
CA ARG A 11 -11.51 -12.50 1.80
C ARG A 11 -12.13 -11.14 2.05
N HIS A 12 -11.67 -10.46 3.10
CA HIS A 12 -12.05 -9.08 3.39
C HIS A 12 -10.94 -8.17 2.85
N GLN A 13 -11.28 -7.26 1.93
CA GLN A 13 -10.36 -6.26 1.41
C GLN A 13 -10.88 -4.88 1.77
N VAL A 14 -9.99 -4.02 2.26
CA VAL A 14 -10.27 -2.62 2.59
C VAL A 14 -9.25 -1.78 1.83
N ALA A 15 -9.73 -0.71 1.20
CA ALA A 15 -8.87 0.29 0.57
C ALA A 15 -8.66 1.46 1.54
N ILE A 16 -7.43 1.95 1.64
CA ILE A 16 -7.08 3.17 2.36
C ILE A 16 -6.77 4.24 1.32
N ALA A 17 -7.55 5.32 1.33
CA ALA A 17 -7.39 6.46 0.44
C ALA A 17 -7.49 7.76 1.25
N GLY A 18 -6.88 8.83 0.75
CA GLY A 18 -6.87 10.12 1.44
C GLY A 18 -6.29 11.25 0.61
N GLN A 19 -6.20 12.44 1.20
CA GLN A 19 -5.61 13.63 0.58
C GLN A 19 -4.56 14.23 1.50
N VAL A 20 -3.38 14.54 0.98
CA VAL A 20 -2.30 15.20 1.73
C VAL A 20 -2.33 16.69 1.47
N LYS A 21 -2.39 17.46 2.55
CA LYS A 21 -2.36 18.92 2.54
C LYS A 21 -1.34 19.43 3.54
N ASP A 22 -0.77 20.58 3.24
CA ASP A 22 -0.02 21.37 4.20
C ASP A 22 -0.99 21.98 5.21
N ASP A 23 -0.72 21.81 6.50
CA ASP A 23 -1.64 22.21 7.58
C ASP A 23 -1.78 23.73 7.69
N GLN A 24 -0.73 24.50 7.38
CA GLN A 24 -0.75 25.95 7.52
C GLN A 24 -1.44 26.64 6.33
N THR A 25 -1.13 26.21 5.12
CA THR A 25 -1.60 26.82 3.87
C THR A 25 -2.87 26.17 3.34
N GLN A 26 -3.22 24.99 3.85
CA GLN A 26 -4.31 24.13 3.36
C GLN A 26 -4.15 23.74 1.87
N GLN A 27 -2.98 23.99 1.29
CA GLN A 27 -2.68 23.61 -0.08
C GLN A 27 -2.37 22.12 -0.17
N VAL A 28 -2.75 21.51 -1.29
CA VAL A 28 -2.44 20.10 -1.56
C VAL A 28 -0.95 19.93 -1.81
N ILE A 29 -0.40 18.80 -1.35
CA ILE A 29 1.01 18.47 -1.58
C ILE A 29 1.09 17.40 -2.69
N PRO A 30 1.42 17.77 -3.93
CA PRO A 30 1.58 16.80 -5.02
C PRO A 30 2.90 16.04 -4.89
N GLY A 31 2.89 14.75 -5.25
CA GLY A 31 4.08 13.89 -5.23
C GLY A 31 4.58 13.52 -3.83
N ALA A 32 3.83 13.81 -2.77
CA ALA A 32 4.14 13.38 -1.41
C ALA A 32 4.19 11.84 -1.35
N VAL A 33 5.22 11.31 -0.71
CA VAL A 33 5.35 9.87 -0.46
C VAL A 33 4.46 9.49 0.70
N VAL A 34 3.55 8.54 0.47
CA VAL A 34 2.69 7.96 1.51
C VAL A 34 3.09 6.51 1.67
N GLU A 35 3.48 6.11 2.87
CA GLU A 35 3.94 4.76 3.17
C GLU A 35 3.26 4.18 4.40
N ILE A 36 3.06 2.86 4.39
CA ILE A 36 2.56 2.11 5.53
C ILE A 36 3.75 1.90 6.48
N ALA A 37 3.76 2.60 7.61
CA ALA A 37 4.83 2.51 8.59
C ALA A 37 4.67 1.30 9.55
N ASP A 38 3.43 0.98 9.91
CA ASP A 38 3.11 -0.15 10.80
C ASP A 38 2.25 -1.17 10.05
N MET A 39 2.70 -2.42 10.04
CA MET A 39 2.12 -3.47 9.22
C MET A 39 2.34 -4.85 9.85
N PRO A 40 1.47 -5.83 9.54
CA PRO A 40 1.67 -7.20 9.99
C PRO A 40 2.97 -7.80 9.46
N ASP A 41 3.65 -8.63 10.27
CA ASP A 41 4.91 -9.30 9.90
C ASP A 41 4.80 -10.10 8.60
N SER A 42 3.64 -10.69 8.34
CA SER A 42 3.38 -11.45 7.10
C SER A 42 3.36 -10.57 5.85
N PHE A 43 2.99 -9.29 5.98
CA PHE A 43 3.08 -8.33 4.88
C PHE A 43 4.51 -7.83 4.72
N LYS A 44 5.17 -7.48 5.83
CA LYS A 44 6.59 -7.09 5.84
C LYS A 44 7.49 -8.14 5.17
N SER A 45 7.31 -9.41 5.52
CA SER A 45 8.07 -10.53 4.91
C SER A 45 7.89 -10.62 3.39
N LYS A 46 6.71 -10.26 2.87
CA LYS A 46 6.47 -10.21 1.41
C LYS A 46 7.19 -9.03 0.78
N LEU A 47 7.22 -7.88 1.44
CA LEU A 47 7.97 -6.72 0.96
C LEU A 47 9.47 -7.00 0.93
N ASP A 48 10.01 -7.65 1.96
CA ASP A 48 11.43 -8.05 2.01
C ASP A 48 11.80 -9.00 0.86
N LEU A 49 10.91 -9.97 0.57
CA LEU A 49 11.07 -10.86 -0.60
C LEU A 49 11.08 -10.07 -1.92
N LEU A 50 10.13 -9.14 -2.10
CA LEU A 50 10.07 -8.30 -3.29
C LEU A 50 11.32 -7.41 -3.41
N ALA A 51 11.78 -6.83 -2.31
CA ALA A 51 13.01 -6.05 -2.25
C ALA A 51 14.21 -6.87 -2.69
N GLY A 52 14.34 -8.12 -2.21
CA GLY A 52 15.39 -9.03 -2.63
C GLY A 52 15.35 -9.40 -4.12
N LEU A 53 14.14 -9.50 -4.71
CA LEU A 53 13.96 -9.80 -6.13
C LEU A 53 14.34 -8.62 -7.04
N TYR A 54 14.08 -7.39 -6.60
CA TYR A 54 14.30 -6.19 -7.41
C TYR A 54 15.61 -5.47 -7.08
N GLY A 55 16.27 -5.79 -5.96
CA GLY A 55 17.54 -5.17 -5.56
C GLY A 55 17.47 -3.65 -5.53
N ASP A 56 18.47 -2.98 -6.11
CA ASP A 56 18.59 -1.52 -6.14
C ASP A 56 17.42 -0.79 -6.83
N ASP A 57 16.66 -1.51 -7.66
CA ASP A 57 15.48 -0.94 -8.31
C ASP A 57 14.27 -0.87 -7.38
N TRP A 58 14.26 -1.62 -6.27
CA TRP A 58 13.20 -1.58 -5.28
C TRP A 58 12.98 -0.18 -4.70
N GLU A 59 14.06 0.54 -4.39
CA GLU A 59 13.98 1.90 -3.83
C GLU A 59 13.55 2.95 -4.86
N LYS A 60 13.75 2.67 -6.16
CA LYS A 60 13.38 3.58 -7.25
C LYS A 60 11.93 3.39 -7.72
N ARG A 61 11.27 2.30 -7.32
CA ARG A 61 9.90 2.00 -7.73
C ARG A 61 8.92 2.97 -7.10
N VAL A 62 8.16 3.64 -7.97
CA VAL A 62 7.08 4.56 -7.58
C VAL A 62 5.87 3.79 -7.06
N GLU A 63 5.54 2.66 -7.68
CA GLU A 63 4.46 1.78 -7.25
C GLU A 63 5.03 0.61 -6.43
N ARG A 64 4.72 0.62 -5.14
CA ARG A 64 4.98 -0.50 -4.23
C ARG A 64 3.71 -0.82 -3.43
N PRO A 65 3.52 -2.07 -2.99
CA PRO A 65 2.35 -2.42 -2.17
C PRO A 65 2.25 -1.64 -0.85
N ASP A 66 3.38 -1.15 -0.33
CA ASP A 66 3.49 -0.41 0.93
C ASP A 66 3.65 1.10 0.76
N ARG A 67 3.87 1.58 -0.47
CA ARG A 67 4.22 2.98 -0.73
C ARG A 67 3.60 3.46 -2.04
N THR A 68 3.00 4.65 -1.98
CA THR A 68 2.43 5.36 -3.13
C THR A 68 2.86 6.83 -3.12
N ARG A 69 2.47 7.57 -4.16
CA ARG A 69 2.64 9.03 -4.24
C ARG A 69 1.33 9.72 -4.50
N THR A 70 1.15 10.89 -3.89
CA THR A 70 -0.03 11.71 -4.16
C THR A 70 -0.01 12.24 -5.60
N ARG A 71 -1.20 12.34 -6.19
CA ARG A 71 -1.43 12.96 -7.49
C ARG A 71 -1.29 14.48 -7.41
N VAL A 72 -1.46 15.15 -8.57
CA VAL A 72 -1.41 16.62 -8.68
C VAL A 72 -2.44 17.35 -7.80
N ASP A 73 -3.51 16.67 -7.41
CA ASP A 73 -4.57 17.15 -6.52
C ASP A 73 -4.37 16.70 -5.06
N GLY A 74 -3.22 16.09 -4.74
CA GLY A 74 -2.88 15.63 -3.39
C GLY A 74 -3.54 14.32 -2.96
N TYR A 75 -4.38 13.70 -3.78
CA TYR A 75 -5.03 12.43 -3.43
C TYR A 75 -4.11 11.22 -3.62
N PHE A 76 -4.29 10.22 -2.76
CA PHE A 76 -3.76 8.86 -2.91
C PHE A 76 -4.87 7.84 -2.70
N TYR A 77 -4.75 6.68 -3.36
CA TYR A 77 -5.68 5.54 -3.30
C TYR A 77 -4.93 4.25 -3.61
#